data_AF-A0A2E4ECD7-F1
#
_entry.id   AF-A0A2E4ECD7-F1
#
_cell.length_a   1.000
_cell.length_b   1.000
_cell.length_c   1.000
_cell.angle_alpha   90.00
_cell.angle_beta   90.00
_cell.angle_gamma   90.00
#
_symmetry.space_group_name_H-M   'P 1'
#
loop_
_entity.id
_entity.type
_entity.pdbx_description
1 polymer ?
#
loop_
_entity_poly.entity_id
_entity_poly.type
_entity_poly.pdbx_seq_one_letter_code
_entity_poly.pdbx_strand_id
1 'polypeptide(L)'
;MHPNFTLENVVAALLPEDVLDETISDQVDGELVTQPLTKYLYYRKGVVPIIMPGRRSAISFSGMLEEAGYQGVFAVTIPMVIHRIEDVNAELNKAMKRVRLADTTGISPALYIDIRVPNQDSKEATERLLSEKLEAILDQLGDSRITIMVTYPVRAGQFDNIYHHPNTLRLVGLEIGKPVREHTIRSNDGMTPCIPSIFHENLISYGQEIGFSNQLNVNIDKLKSLTGFTGA
;
A
#
# COMPACT_ATOMS: atom_id res chain seq x y z
N MET A 1 16.25 1.91 21.98
CA MET A 1 15.68 0.68 21.39
C MET A 1 14.94 1.12 20.14
N HIS A 2 15.31 0.63 18.96
CA HIS A 2 14.62 1.00 17.73
C HIS A 2 13.23 0.35 17.69
N PRO A 3 12.21 0.98 17.09
CA PRO A 3 10.90 0.36 16.93
C PRO A 3 11.01 -0.95 16.15
N ASN A 4 10.13 -1.91 16.44
CA ASN A 4 10.10 -3.24 15.84
C ASN A 4 9.50 -3.22 14.42
N PHE A 5 10.00 -2.28 13.61
CA PHE A 5 9.60 -2.01 12.25
C PHE A 5 10.46 -2.87 11.31
N THR A 6 10.16 -4.16 11.31
CA THR A 6 10.86 -5.21 10.56
C THR A 6 9.86 -6.04 9.77
N LEU A 7 10.35 -6.83 8.80
CA LEU A 7 9.53 -7.74 8.00
C LEU A 7 8.63 -8.69 8.82
N GLU A 8 9.04 -9.05 10.05
CA GLU A 8 8.23 -9.90 10.95
C GLU A 8 6.88 -9.27 11.32
N ASN A 9 6.79 -7.95 11.24
CA ASN A 9 5.62 -7.19 11.67
C ASN A 9 5.03 -6.29 10.57
N VAL A 10 5.88 -5.79 9.66
CA VAL A 10 5.51 -4.85 8.61
C VAL A 10 6.17 -5.30 7.31
N VAL A 11 5.37 -5.78 6.36
CA VAL A 11 5.89 -6.29 5.08
C VAL A 11 6.28 -5.16 4.14
N ALA A 12 5.52 -4.06 4.14
CA ALA A 12 5.72 -2.95 3.23
C ALA A 12 5.42 -1.61 3.90
N ALA A 13 6.10 -0.56 3.45
CA ALA A 13 5.86 0.82 3.85
C ALA A 13 5.36 1.61 2.64
N LEU A 14 4.18 2.21 2.78
CA LEU A 14 3.62 3.13 1.80
C LEU A 14 4.11 4.55 2.10
N LEU A 15 4.89 5.13 1.20
CA LEU A 15 5.68 6.35 1.43
C LEU A 15 5.32 7.43 0.41
N PRO A 16 5.27 8.71 0.79
CA PRO A 16 5.11 9.80 -0.18
C PRO A 16 6.35 9.90 -1.09
N GLU A 17 6.15 10.42 -2.30
CA GLU A 17 7.20 10.64 -3.30
C GLU A 17 8.44 11.38 -2.78
N ASP A 18 8.26 12.34 -1.87
CA ASP A 18 9.34 13.17 -1.31
C ASP A 18 10.40 12.33 -0.56
N VAL A 19 10.06 11.10 -0.14
CA VAL A 19 11.03 10.16 0.48
C VAL A 19 12.13 9.73 -0.49
N LEU A 20 11.96 9.91 -1.80
CA LEU A 20 13.02 9.64 -2.78
C LEU A 20 14.24 10.56 -2.60
N ASP A 21 14.06 11.73 -1.99
CA ASP A 21 15.14 12.68 -1.69
C ASP A 21 15.78 12.41 -0.30
N GLU A 22 15.19 11.52 0.50
CA GLU A 22 15.58 11.29 1.88
C GLU A 22 16.71 10.25 2.02
N THR A 23 17.63 10.52 2.93
CA THR A 23 18.74 9.61 3.28
C THR A 23 18.76 9.32 4.76
N ILE A 24 19.32 8.18 5.12
CA ILE A 24 19.54 7.78 6.51
C ILE A 24 20.99 7.35 6.69
N SER A 25 21.54 7.72 7.84
CA SER A 25 22.87 7.29 8.27
C SER A 25 22.75 6.31 9.42
N ASP A 26 23.45 5.18 9.34
CA ASP A 26 23.47 4.14 10.37
C ASP A 26 24.90 3.61 10.53
N GLN A 27 25.23 3.04 11.69
CA GLN A 27 26.52 2.38 11.90
C GLN A 27 26.50 0.95 11.36
N VAL A 28 27.52 0.62 10.58
CA VAL A 28 27.67 -0.67 9.89
C VAL A 28 29.12 -1.08 10.05
N ASP A 29 29.37 -2.19 10.76
CA ASP A 29 30.72 -2.70 11.01
C ASP A 29 31.68 -1.64 11.59
N GLY A 30 31.15 -0.70 12.38
CA GLY A 30 31.91 0.38 13.01
C GLY A 30 32.05 1.66 12.17
N GLU A 31 31.54 1.69 10.94
CA GLU A 31 31.56 2.85 10.06
C GLU A 31 30.18 3.50 9.92
N LEU A 32 30.14 4.83 9.81
CA LEU A 32 28.90 5.55 9.52
C LEU A 32 28.63 5.49 8.02
N VAL A 33 27.55 4.83 7.62
CA VAL A 33 27.15 4.68 6.22
C VAL A 33 25.87 5.48 5.98
N THR A 34 25.89 6.38 5.00
CA THR A 34 24.70 7.11 4.51
C THR A 34 24.17 6.47 3.25
N GLN A 35 22.87 6.20 3.19
CA GLN A 35 22.21 5.61 2.02
C GLN A 35 20.76 6.10 1.88
N PRO A 36 20.14 5.92 0.70
CA PRO A 36 18.72 6.23 0.50
C PRO A 36 17.82 5.51 1.51
N LEU A 37 16.79 6.19 2.01
CA LEU A 37 15.87 5.63 3.00
C LEU A 37 15.17 4.37 2.47
N THR A 38 14.80 4.34 1.20
CA THR A 38 14.19 3.18 0.53
C THR A 38 15.10 1.94 0.54
N LYS A 39 16.40 2.11 0.26
CA LYS A 39 17.39 1.02 0.33
C LYS A 39 17.61 0.55 1.75
N TYR A 40 17.62 1.47 2.71
CA TYR A 40 17.68 1.12 4.13
C TYR A 40 16.49 0.25 4.54
N LEU A 41 15.26 0.66 4.21
CA LEU A 41 14.06 -0.12 4.53
C LEU A 41 14.15 -1.54 3.94
N TYR A 42 14.51 -1.66 2.67
CA TYR A 42 14.60 -2.96 2.02
C TYR A 42 15.72 -3.83 2.58
N TYR A 43 16.97 -3.37 2.53
CA TYR A 43 18.14 -4.20 2.86
C TYR A 43 18.43 -4.32 4.35
N ARG A 44 18.01 -3.36 5.19
CA ARG A 44 18.26 -3.39 6.64
C ARG A 44 17.05 -3.82 7.46
N LYS A 45 15.84 -3.45 7.02
CA LYS A 45 14.61 -3.78 7.77
C LYS A 45 13.80 -4.90 7.13
N GLY A 46 14.12 -5.29 5.89
CA GLY A 46 13.31 -6.25 5.12
C GLY A 46 11.94 -5.70 4.72
N VAL A 47 11.71 -4.39 4.89
CA VAL A 47 10.43 -3.73 4.63
C VAL A 47 10.42 -3.22 3.20
N VAL A 48 9.44 -3.65 2.41
CA VAL A 48 9.31 -3.29 1.00
C VAL A 48 8.85 -1.82 0.85
N PRO A 49 9.65 -0.92 0.26
CA PRO A 49 9.21 0.45 0.01
C PRO A 49 8.24 0.50 -1.18
N ILE A 50 7.07 1.10 -0.96
CA ILE A 50 6.07 1.39 -1.98
C ILE A 50 5.88 2.90 -2.06
N ILE A 51 6.16 3.51 -3.21
CA ILE A 51 6.05 4.96 -3.37
C ILE A 51 4.65 5.34 -3.86
N MET A 52 4.05 6.32 -3.18
CA MET A 52 2.87 7.05 -3.64
C MET A 52 3.30 8.25 -4.46
N PRO A 53 2.96 8.30 -5.76
CA PRO A 53 3.18 9.49 -6.57
C PRO A 53 2.54 10.72 -5.92
N GLY A 54 3.33 11.77 -5.78
CA GLY A 54 2.96 13.01 -5.12
C GLY A 54 2.75 14.14 -6.12
N ARG A 55 2.98 15.37 -5.63
CA ARG A 55 2.85 16.60 -6.42
C ARG A 55 4.22 17.21 -6.72
N ARG A 56 5.30 16.42 -6.89
CA ARG A 56 6.56 16.97 -7.42
C ARG A 56 6.28 17.47 -8.82
N SER A 57 5.98 18.76 -8.93
CA SER A 57 5.49 19.41 -10.16
C SER A 57 6.53 19.43 -11.28
N ALA A 58 7.79 19.15 -10.94
CA ALA A 58 8.93 19.21 -11.84
C ALA A 58 9.20 17.93 -12.63
N ILE A 59 8.60 16.78 -12.28
CA ILE A 59 8.89 15.51 -12.94
C ILE A 59 7.63 14.82 -13.46
N SER A 60 7.78 14.15 -14.61
CA SER A 60 6.72 13.29 -15.16
C SER A 60 6.64 11.98 -14.40
N PHE A 61 5.53 11.26 -14.52
CA PHE A 61 5.41 9.91 -13.93
C PHE A 61 6.53 8.96 -14.40
N SER A 62 6.95 9.05 -15.67
CA SER A 62 8.10 8.27 -16.16
C SER A 62 9.42 8.66 -15.50
N GLY A 63 9.64 9.96 -15.27
CA GLY A 63 10.84 10.43 -14.57
C GLY A 63 10.86 9.97 -13.10
N MET A 64 9.70 10.02 -12.43
CA MET A 64 9.55 9.47 -11.08
C MET A 64 9.82 7.96 -11.04
N LEU A 65 9.35 7.19 -12.04
CA LEU A 65 9.64 5.75 -12.14
C LEU A 65 11.15 5.50 -12.30
N GLU A 66 11.83 6.26 -13.15
CA GLU A 66 13.27 6.13 -13.34
C GLU A 66 14.04 6.41 -12.02
N GLU A 67 13.72 7.50 -11.33
CA GLU A 67 14.31 7.85 -10.03
C GLU A 67 14.04 6.77 -8.98
N ALA A 68 12.79 6.30 -8.88
CA ALA A 68 12.40 5.23 -7.97
C ALA A 68 13.22 3.94 -8.22
N GLY A 69 13.48 3.61 -9.49
CA GLY A 69 14.34 2.48 -9.87
C GLY A 69 15.76 2.60 -9.32
N TYR A 70 16.41 3.76 -9.48
CA TYR A 70 17.75 4.01 -8.93
C TYR A 70 17.81 3.92 -7.40
N GLN A 71 16.70 4.30 -6.74
CA GLN A 71 16.54 4.27 -5.30
C GLN A 71 16.13 2.88 -4.76
N GLY A 72 16.03 1.85 -5.60
CA GLY A 72 15.68 0.49 -5.15
C GLY A 72 14.24 0.36 -4.67
N VAL A 73 13.32 1.17 -5.21
CA VAL A 73 11.89 1.06 -4.94
C VAL A 73 11.34 -0.19 -5.63
N PHE A 74 10.58 -0.99 -4.88
CA PHE A 74 9.98 -2.21 -5.42
C PHE A 74 8.69 -1.92 -6.20
N ALA A 75 7.83 -1.06 -5.64
CA ALA A 75 6.52 -0.79 -6.20
C ALA A 75 6.14 0.69 -6.14
N VAL A 76 5.25 1.09 -7.05
CA VAL A 76 4.61 2.41 -7.03
C VAL A 76 3.10 2.26 -7.05
N THR A 77 2.40 3.15 -6.37
CA THR A 77 0.94 3.17 -6.46
C THR A 77 0.44 3.88 -7.71
N ILE A 78 -0.63 3.37 -8.27
CA ILE A 78 -1.41 4.00 -9.33
C ILE A 78 -2.73 4.45 -8.68
N PRO A 79 -2.84 5.71 -8.22
CA PRO A 79 -4.01 6.18 -7.50
C PRO A 79 -5.23 6.23 -8.40
N MET A 80 -6.34 5.76 -7.86
CA MET A 80 -7.65 5.71 -8.47
C MET A 80 -8.69 6.12 -7.43
N VAL A 81 -9.52 7.12 -7.73
CA VAL A 81 -10.59 7.56 -6.82
C VAL A 81 -11.92 7.41 -7.54
N ILE A 82 -12.82 6.63 -6.97
CA ILE A 82 -14.15 6.37 -7.54
C ILE A 82 -15.18 7.09 -6.70
N HIS A 83 -15.87 8.08 -7.28
CA HIS A 83 -16.93 8.81 -6.61
C HIS A 83 -18.32 8.26 -6.95
N ARG A 84 -18.47 7.67 -8.14
CA ARG A 84 -19.71 7.08 -8.63
C ARG A 84 -19.43 5.85 -9.49
N ILE A 85 -20.43 5.00 -9.65
CA ILE A 85 -20.32 3.74 -10.42
C ILE A 85 -19.91 3.98 -11.88
N GLU A 86 -20.33 5.10 -12.47
CA GLU A 86 -20.02 5.46 -13.86
C GLU A 86 -18.53 5.78 -14.06
N ASP A 87 -17.82 6.16 -12.98
CA ASP A 87 -16.41 6.52 -13.04
C ASP A 87 -15.51 5.28 -13.20
N VAL A 88 -15.98 4.08 -12.82
CA VAL A 88 -15.20 2.84 -12.76
C VAL A 88 -14.43 2.56 -14.06
N ASN A 89 -15.12 2.54 -15.20
CA ASN A 89 -14.46 2.21 -16.47
C ASN A 89 -13.44 3.28 -16.89
N ALA A 90 -13.77 4.56 -16.67
CA ALA A 90 -12.90 5.66 -17.08
C ALA A 90 -11.62 5.70 -16.25
N GLU A 91 -11.75 5.55 -14.92
CA GLU A 91 -10.63 5.56 -14.00
C GLU A 91 -9.74 4.34 -14.17
N LEU A 92 -10.34 3.16 -14.38
CA LEU A 92 -9.59 1.93 -14.61
C LEU A 92 -8.80 1.98 -15.93
N ASN A 93 -9.40 2.52 -17.00
CA ASN A 93 -8.70 2.73 -18.27
C ASN A 93 -7.51 3.70 -18.13
N LYS A 94 -7.65 4.76 -17.32
CA LYS A 94 -6.54 5.68 -17.02
C LYS A 94 -5.45 4.98 -16.21
N ALA A 95 -5.82 4.22 -15.18
CA ALA A 95 -4.90 3.47 -14.34
C ALA A 95 -4.10 2.45 -15.16
N MET A 96 -4.75 1.69 -16.06
CA MET A 96 -4.07 0.68 -16.87
C MET A 96 -3.03 1.24 -17.84
N LYS A 97 -3.16 2.50 -18.28
CA LYS A 97 -2.09 3.16 -19.05
C LYS A 97 -0.83 3.36 -18.20
N ARG A 98 -0.99 3.71 -16.93
CA ARG A 98 0.13 3.88 -15.99
C ARG A 98 0.70 2.55 -15.51
N VAL A 99 -0.15 1.54 -15.31
CA VAL A 99 0.28 0.15 -15.02
C VAL A 99 1.23 -0.34 -16.11
N ARG A 100 0.83 -0.25 -17.38
CA ARG A 100 1.69 -0.66 -18.51
C ARG A 100 3.01 0.11 -18.55
N LEU A 101 2.98 1.40 -18.25
CA LEU A 101 4.19 2.21 -18.22
C LEU A 101 5.15 1.77 -17.10
N ALA A 102 4.64 1.53 -15.88
CA ALA A 102 5.46 1.03 -14.77
C ALA A 102 6.03 -0.38 -15.06
N ASP A 103 5.25 -1.24 -15.71
CA ASP A 103 5.68 -2.60 -16.07
C ASP A 103 6.91 -2.58 -17.00
N THR A 104 7.02 -1.58 -17.88
CA THR A 104 8.22 -1.41 -18.75
C THR A 104 9.50 -1.02 -18.00
N THR A 105 9.39 -0.54 -16.75
CA THR A 105 10.55 -0.11 -15.95
C THR A 105 11.00 -1.17 -14.95
N GLY A 106 10.31 -2.32 -14.88
CA GLY A 106 10.54 -3.35 -13.87
C GLY A 106 10.09 -3.00 -12.46
N ILE A 107 9.38 -1.87 -12.29
CA ILE A 107 8.78 -1.47 -11.00
C ILE A 107 7.38 -2.06 -10.93
N SER A 108 7.08 -2.79 -9.86
CA SER A 108 5.77 -3.42 -9.68
C SER A 108 4.68 -2.34 -9.51
N PRO A 109 3.67 -2.26 -10.38
CA PRO A 109 2.55 -1.36 -10.17
C PRO A 109 1.60 -1.91 -9.09
N ALA A 110 1.10 -1.02 -8.23
CA ALA A 110 0.05 -1.31 -7.26
C ALA A 110 -1.17 -0.43 -7.53
N LEU A 111 -2.33 -1.00 -7.88
CA LEU A 111 -3.56 -0.21 -8.01
C LEU A 111 -3.99 0.26 -6.63
N TYR A 112 -4.12 1.57 -6.42
CA TYR A 112 -4.53 2.15 -5.14
C TYR A 112 -5.90 2.79 -5.30
N ILE A 113 -6.93 2.12 -4.82
CA ILE A 113 -8.33 2.35 -5.16
C ILE A 113 -9.10 2.85 -3.94
N ASP A 114 -9.48 4.12 -3.99
CA ASP A 114 -10.28 4.77 -2.95
C ASP A 114 -11.74 4.94 -3.43
N ILE A 115 -12.65 4.12 -2.89
CA ILE A 115 -14.07 4.16 -3.23
C ILE A 115 -14.79 5.10 -2.27
N ARG A 116 -15.11 6.30 -2.76
CA ARG A 116 -15.76 7.40 -2.04
C ARG A 116 -17.22 7.60 -2.44
N VAL A 117 -17.90 6.50 -2.75
CA VAL A 117 -19.34 6.50 -3.05
C VAL A 117 -20.11 6.66 -1.72
N PRO A 118 -20.92 7.72 -1.52
CA PRO A 118 -21.51 8.01 -0.21
C PRO A 118 -22.64 7.06 0.19
N ASN A 119 -23.51 6.68 -0.76
CA ASN A 119 -24.65 5.79 -0.51
C ASN A 119 -24.17 4.33 -0.49
N GLN A 120 -24.63 3.56 0.50
CA GLN A 120 -24.17 2.19 0.72
C GLN A 120 -24.56 1.23 -0.41
N ASP A 121 -25.79 1.29 -0.93
CA ASP A 121 -26.25 0.44 -2.03
C ASP A 121 -25.50 0.78 -3.32
N SER A 122 -25.31 2.07 -3.60
CA SER A 122 -24.47 2.52 -4.73
C SER A 122 -23.01 2.10 -4.56
N LYS A 123 -22.47 2.14 -3.35
CA LYS A 123 -21.09 1.72 -3.05
C LYS A 123 -20.93 0.22 -3.28
N GLU A 124 -21.86 -0.58 -2.79
CA GLU A 124 -21.85 -2.03 -3.01
C GLU A 124 -21.96 -2.38 -4.51
N ALA A 125 -22.87 -1.73 -5.24
CA ALA A 125 -22.98 -1.90 -6.69
C ALA A 125 -21.69 -1.49 -7.43
N THR A 126 -21.03 -0.43 -6.96
CA THR A 126 -19.74 0.03 -7.48
C THR A 126 -18.63 -0.99 -7.21
N GLU A 127 -18.56 -1.55 -6.01
CA GLU A 127 -17.59 -2.57 -5.61
C GLU A 127 -17.76 -3.86 -6.42
N ARG A 128 -19.00 -4.28 -6.66
CA ARG A 128 -19.30 -5.43 -7.52
C ARG A 128 -18.84 -5.21 -8.95
N LEU A 129 -19.22 -4.07 -9.56
CA LEU A 129 -18.76 -3.73 -10.91
C LEU A 129 -17.24 -3.63 -10.98
N LEU A 130 -16.61 -3.00 -9.98
CA LEU A 130 -15.16 -2.90 -9.90
C LEU A 130 -14.51 -4.29 -9.82
N SER A 131 -15.03 -5.19 -9.00
CA SER A 131 -14.52 -6.55 -8.87
C SER A 131 -14.58 -7.31 -10.20
N GLU A 132 -15.74 -7.29 -10.88
CA GLU A 132 -15.91 -7.89 -12.21
C GLU A 132 -14.92 -7.32 -13.24
N LYS A 133 -14.66 -6.01 -13.19
CA LYS A 133 -13.72 -5.33 -14.12
C LYS A 133 -12.26 -5.59 -13.79
N LEU A 134 -11.91 -5.70 -12.52
CA LEU A 134 -10.55 -6.03 -12.08
C LEU A 134 -10.19 -7.46 -12.47
N GLU A 135 -11.09 -8.42 -12.27
CA GLU A 135 -10.88 -9.82 -12.68
C GLU A 135 -10.59 -9.91 -14.18
N ALA A 136 -11.43 -9.28 -15.01
CA ALA A 136 -11.21 -9.26 -16.46
C ALA A 136 -9.90 -8.57 -16.90
N ILE A 137 -9.36 -7.64 -16.09
CA ILE A 137 -8.05 -7.03 -16.34
C ILE A 137 -6.94 -7.97 -15.93
N LEU A 138 -7.07 -8.62 -14.78
CA LEU A 138 -6.08 -9.56 -14.29
C LEU A 138 -5.89 -10.73 -15.26
N ASP A 139 -6.97 -11.22 -15.88
CA ASP A 139 -6.94 -12.21 -16.97
C ASP A 139 -6.07 -11.76 -18.17
N GLN A 140 -5.94 -10.45 -18.39
CA GLN A 140 -5.23 -9.86 -19.53
C GLN A 140 -3.77 -9.49 -19.21
N LEU A 141 -3.30 -9.67 -17.98
CA LEU A 141 -1.94 -9.28 -17.59
C LEU A 141 -0.86 -10.27 -18.04
N GLY A 142 -1.22 -11.42 -18.59
CA GLY A 142 -0.25 -12.47 -18.94
C GLY A 142 0.47 -12.97 -17.68
N ASP A 143 1.80 -12.91 -17.68
CA ASP A 143 2.63 -13.33 -16.54
C ASP A 143 2.82 -12.22 -15.48
N SER A 144 2.40 -10.99 -15.77
CA SER A 144 2.56 -9.86 -14.83
C SER A 144 1.60 -10.01 -13.67
N ARG A 145 2.11 -9.80 -12.44
CA ARG A 145 1.32 -9.79 -11.21
C ARG A 145 1.29 -8.39 -10.61
N ILE A 146 0.14 -7.96 -10.11
CA ILE A 146 -0.01 -6.63 -9.50
C ILE A 146 -0.58 -6.72 -8.08
N THR A 147 -0.21 -5.75 -7.26
CA THR A 147 -0.86 -5.55 -5.95
C THR A 147 -2.12 -4.72 -6.16
N ILE A 148 -3.22 -5.09 -5.50
CA ILE A 148 -4.45 -4.30 -5.47
C ILE A 148 -4.67 -3.83 -4.04
N MET A 149 -4.65 -2.53 -3.84
CA MET A 149 -4.95 -1.87 -2.58
C MET A 149 -6.31 -1.18 -2.74
N VAL A 150 -7.32 -1.60 -2.00
CA VAL A 150 -8.69 -1.09 -2.15
C VAL A 150 -9.33 -0.83 -0.80
N THR A 151 -10.16 0.22 -0.71
CA THR A 151 -10.97 0.47 0.49
C THR A 151 -11.82 -0.74 0.86
N TYR A 152 -11.91 -1.07 2.15
CA TYR A 152 -12.69 -2.21 2.61
C TYR A 152 -14.14 -2.17 2.07
N PRO A 153 -14.63 -3.31 1.54
CA PRO A 153 -15.93 -3.37 0.91
C PRO A 153 -17.07 -3.22 1.91
N VAL A 154 -18.27 -2.95 1.40
CA VAL A 154 -19.52 -2.99 2.16
C VAL A 154 -19.83 -4.43 2.56
N ARG A 155 -19.72 -5.37 1.62
CA ARG A 155 -19.92 -6.81 1.86
C ARG A 155 -18.58 -7.51 2.06
N ALA A 156 -18.50 -8.31 3.12
CA ALA A 156 -17.40 -9.23 3.34
C ALA A 156 -17.21 -10.16 2.12
N GLY A 157 -15.97 -10.37 1.71
CA GLY A 157 -15.62 -11.28 0.60
C GLY A 157 -15.88 -10.72 -0.80
N GLN A 158 -16.27 -9.45 -0.93
CA GLN A 158 -16.57 -8.82 -2.24
C GLN A 158 -15.41 -8.87 -3.25
N PHE A 159 -14.17 -9.03 -2.76
CA PHE A 159 -12.95 -9.11 -3.57
C PHE A 159 -12.24 -10.46 -3.44
N ASP A 160 -12.93 -11.53 -3.01
CA ASP A 160 -12.32 -12.86 -2.87
C ASP A 160 -11.85 -13.43 -4.22
N ASN A 161 -12.59 -13.21 -5.29
CA ASN A 161 -12.17 -13.54 -6.66
C ASN A 161 -10.82 -12.88 -7.00
N ILE A 162 -10.65 -11.62 -6.60
CA ILE A 162 -9.40 -10.88 -6.80
C ILE A 162 -8.27 -11.46 -5.95
N TYR A 163 -8.53 -11.81 -4.69
CA TYR A 163 -7.52 -12.42 -3.82
C TYR A 163 -7.00 -13.75 -4.36
N HIS A 164 -7.89 -14.61 -4.87
CA HIS A 164 -7.53 -15.93 -5.40
C HIS A 164 -7.00 -15.91 -6.83
N HIS A 165 -7.05 -14.77 -7.52
CA HIS A 165 -6.61 -14.67 -8.90
C HIS A 165 -5.07 -14.85 -9.02
N PRO A 166 -4.56 -15.66 -9.96
CA PRO A 166 -3.12 -15.93 -10.10
C PRO A 166 -2.28 -14.65 -10.34
N ASN A 167 -2.83 -13.70 -11.08
CA ASN A 167 -2.19 -12.42 -11.37
C ASN A 167 -2.32 -11.35 -10.26
N THR A 168 -2.93 -11.70 -9.13
CA THR A 168 -2.89 -10.86 -7.93
C THR A 168 -1.66 -11.22 -7.12
N LEU A 169 -0.75 -10.26 -6.93
CA LEU A 169 0.41 -10.43 -6.05
C LEU A 169 -0.01 -10.37 -4.58
N ARG A 170 -0.81 -9.35 -4.23
CA ARG A 170 -1.35 -9.15 -2.89
C ARG A 170 -2.64 -8.33 -2.98
N LEU A 171 -3.64 -8.70 -2.18
CA LEU A 171 -4.82 -7.87 -1.93
C LEU A 171 -4.65 -7.15 -0.59
N VAL A 172 -4.78 -5.82 -0.59
CA VAL A 172 -4.58 -4.96 0.57
C VAL A 172 -5.85 -4.17 0.84
N GLY A 173 -6.34 -4.23 2.07
CA GLY A 173 -7.51 -3.49 2.54
C GLY A 173 -7.11 -2.14 3.13
N LEU A 174 -7.62 -1.06 2.53
CA LEU A 174 -7.40 0.31 2.97
C LEU A 174 -8.50 0.76 3.96
N GLU A 175 -8.11 1.28 5.11
CA GLU A 175 -9.01 2.03 6.00
C GLU A 175 -8.39 3.41 6.27
N ILE A 176 -8.91 4.43 5.57
CA ILE A 176 -8.31 5.77 5.48
C ILE A 176 -9.37 6.82 5.77
N GLY A 177 -9.06 7.77 6.65
CA GLY A 177 -9.92 8.93 6.92
C GLY A 177 -11.26 8.62 7.58
N LYS A 178 -11.46 7.39 8.06
CA LYS A 178 -12.65 6.92 8.79
C LYS A 178 -12.22 6.17 10.06
N PRO A 179 -13.11 6.08 11.06
CA PRO A 179 -12.88 5.22 12.21
C PRO A 179 -12.59 3.78 11.77
N VAL A 180 -11.63 3.13 12.43
CA VAL A 180 -11.26 1.75 12.14
C VAL A 180 -12.44 0.83 12.40
N ARG A 181 -12.86 0.07 11.38
CA ARG A 181 -13.93 -0.92 11.49
C ARG A 181 -13.35 -2.31 11.64
N GLU A 182 -12.96 -2.67 12.86
CA GLU A 182 -12.29 -3.95 13.15
C GLU A 182 -13.09 -5.16 12.66
N HIS A 183 -14.42 -5.16 12.83
CA HIS A 183 -15.28 -6.22 12.31
C HIS A 183 -15.17 -6.35 10.79
N THR A 184 -15.20 -5.24 10.05
CA THR A 184 -15.05 -5.27 8.59
C THR A 184 -13.69 -5.83 8.19
N ILE A 185 -12.62 -5.46 8.89
CA ILE A 185 -11.27 -5.96 8.62
C ILE A 185 -11.20 -7.47 8.86
N ARG A 186 -11.70 -7.94 10.01
CA ARG A 186 -11.69 -9.36 10.40
C ARG A 186 -12.55 -10.25 9.50
N SER A 187 -13.59 -9.70 8.88
CA SER A 187 -14.49 -10.46 8.00
C SER A 187 -14.02 -10.50 6.54
N ASN A 188 -12.86 -9.94 6.19
CA ASN A 188 -12.29 -10.01 4.84
C ASN A 188 -10.95 -10.74 4.86
N ASP A 189 -11.02 -12.07 4.96
CA ASP A 189 -9.85 -12.94 4.94
C ASP A 189 -9.02 -12.73 3.66
N GLY A 190 -7.71 -12.91 3.76
CA GLY A 190 -6.77 -12.70 2.66
C GLY A 190 -6.43 -11.23 2.35
N MET A 191 -7.22 -10.26 2.82
CA MET A 191 -6.87 -8.83 2.71
C MET A 191 -5.85 -8.43 3.77
N THR A 192 -4.69 -7.93 3.34
CA THR A 192 -3.68 -7.38 4.27
C THR A 192 -4.06 -5.96 4.65
N PRO A 193 -4.09 -5.58 5.93
CA PRO A 193 -4.52 -4.27 6.34
C PRO A 193 -3.44 -3.22 6.08
N CYS A 194 -3.85 -2.08 5.53
CA CYS A 194 -3.06 -0.86 5.47
C CYS A 194 -3.90 0.24 6.15
N ILE A 195 -3.54 0.55 7.40
CA ILE A 195 -4.34 1.43 8.28
C ILE A 195 -3.42 2.49 8.89
N PRO A 196 -3.19 3.62 8.20
CA PRO A 196 -2.25 4.66 8.66
C PRO A 196 -2.64 5.27 10.01
N SER A 197 -3.94 5.35 10.32
CA SER A 197 -4.43 5.93 11.57
C SER A 197 -3.97 5.16 12.81
N ILE A 198 -3.89 3.82 12.75
CA ILE A 198 -3.39 2.99 13.85
C ILE A 198 -1.90 3.26 14.08
N PHE A 199 -1.12 3.39 13.01
CA PHE A 199 0.32 3.66 13.13
C PHE A 199 0.60 4.96 13.87
N HIS A 200 -0.19 6.00 13.65
CA HIS A 200 -0.01 7.31 14.27
C HIS A 200 -0.73 7.49 15.61
N GLU A 201 -1.56 6.52 16.02
CA GLU A 201 -2.39 6.63 17.22
C GLU A 201 -1.51 6.79 18.47
N ASN A 202 -1.77 7.84 19.24
CA ASN A 202 -1.06 8.18 20.48
C ASN A 202 0.48 8.31 20.35
N LEU A 203 1.03 8.45 19.13
CA LEU A 203 2.45 8.75 18.95
C LEU A 203 2.72 10.17 19.48
N ILE A 204 3.47 10.26 20.57
CA ILE A 204 3.91 11.55 21.13
C ILE A 204 5.24 11.93 20.47
N SER A 205 5.30 13.11 19.88
CA SER A 205 6.42 13.56 19.04
C SER A 205 7.58 14.24 19.78
N TYR A 206 7.66 14.20 21.11
CA TYR A 206 8.65 14.99 21.85
C TYR A 206 9.46 14.21 22.90
N GLY A 207 10.78 14.15 22.68
CA GLY A 207 11.82 14.07 23.72
C GLY A 207 12.04 12.73 24.44
N GLN A 208 11.32 11.66 24.09
CA GLN A 208 11.47 10.34 24.71
C GLN A 208 11.49 9.24 23.64
N GLU A 209 12.65 8.95 23.06
CA GLU A 209 12.82 7.89 22.03
C GLU A 209 12.28 6.53 22.47
N ILE A 210 12.37 6.23 23.77
CA ILE A 210 11.82 5.02 24.38
C ILE A 210 10.29 5.03 24.34
N GLY A 211 9.65 6.17 24.66
CA GLY A 211 8.20 6.31 24.63
C GLY A 211 7.64 6.18 23.21
N PHE A 212 8.30 6.79 22.24
CA PHE A 212 7.96 6.66 20.82
C PHE A 212 8.04 5.20 20.35
N SER A 213 9.17 4.53 20.61
CA SER A 213 9.39 3.15 20.15
C SER A 213 8.43 2.16 20.80
N ASN A 214 8.15 2.33 22.09
CA ASN A 214 7.17 1.51 22.81
C ASN A 214 5.76 1.70 22.25
N GLN A 215 5.33 2.94 22.01
CA GLN A 215 4.01 3.20 21.46
C GLN A 215 3.88 2.67 20.03
N LEU A 216 4.90 2.80 19.20
CA LEU A 216 4.90 2.25 17.85
C LEU A 216 4.79 0.71 17.87
N ASN A 217 5.45 0.03 18.80
CA ASN A 217 5.29 -1.41 18.99
C ASN A 217 3.86 -1.79 19.40
N VAL A 218 3.25 -1.03 20.33
CA VAL A 218 1.84 -1.22 20.71
C VAL A 218 0.91 -1.08 19.49
N ASN A 219 1.17 -0.08 18.63
CA ASN A 219 0.37 0.15 17.42
C ASN A 219 0.54 -0.99 16.41
N ILE A 220 1.75 -1.51 16.25
CA ILE A 220 2.05 -2.68 15.42
C ILE A 220 1.31 -3.93 15.94
N ASP A 221 1.36 -4.20 17.25
CA ASP A 221 0.66 -5.33 17.85
C ASP A 221 -0.86 -5.22 17.70
N LYS A 222 -1.40 -4.00 17.85
CA LYS A 222 -2.81 -3.71 17.58
C LYS A 222 -3.16 -4.06 16.14
N LEU A 223 -2.36 -3.63 15.15
CA LEU A 223 -2.59 -3.95 13.75
C LEU A 223 -2.54 -5.45 13.48
N LYS A 224 -1.54 -6.16 14.02
CA LYS A 224 -1.40 -7.62 13.89
C LYS A 224 -2.63 -8.35 14.43
N SER A 225 -3.18 -7.87 15.54
CA SER A 225 -4.38 -8.46 16.14
C SER A 225 -5.62 -8.38 15.25
N LEU A 226 -5.67 -7.46 14.28
CA LEU A 226 -6.83 -7.26 13.39
C LEU A 226 -6.90 -8.29 12.28
N THR A 227 -5.78 -8.96 12.00
CA THR A 227 -5.72 -10.02 11.00
C THR A 227 -5.56 -11.35 11.68
N GLY A 228 -6.34 -12.36 11.29
CA GLY A 228 -6.05 -13.76 11.62
C GLY A 228 -4.79 -14.28 10.91
N PHE A 229 -3.89 -13.40 10.45
CA PHE A 229 -2.68 -13.75 9.70
C PHE A 229 -1.68 -14.41 10.65
N THR A 230 -1.89 -15.69 10.90
CA THR A 230 -0.83 -16.60 11.31
C THR A 230 0.07 -16.75 10.09
N GLY A 231 1.31 -16.26 10.18
CA GLY A 231 2.25 -16.26 9.06
C GLY A 231 2.33 -17.63 8.41
N ALA A 232 2.20 -17.65 7.08
CA ALA A 232 2.57 -18.76 6.23
C ALA A 232 3.81 -18.35 5.43
#